data_AF-A0A7W2HUU0-F1
#
_entry.id   AF-A0A7W2HUU0-F1
#
_cell.length_a   1.000
_cell.length_b   1.000
_cell.length_c   1.000
_cell.angle_alpha   90.00
_cell.angle_beta   90.00
_cell.angle_gamma   90.00
#
_symmetry.space_group_name_H-M   'P 1'
#
loop_
_entity.id
_entity.type
_entity.pdbx_description
1 polymer ?
#
loop_
_entity_poly.entity_id
_entity_poly.type
_entity_poly.pdbx_seq_one_letter_code
_entity_poly.pdbx_strand_id
1 'polypeptide(L)'
;MGRNTRKRRSSLATKAIAASAALALGGGGLIWANFYASAHEENSGQNRTKAAGAQMATISCPDVGQKLTDVPGGAKANVDKELANLDKQITEAYARLAATRRAQQNDANFAQNAIFGPLKEKRSAALERIRIDFKRVGATAPDGLDALAPCTGTPAGQTNAGGNGGGQNGGQNGDQNQNGGQGQNGGQAGGGQDQNGGGQQGGNGGQAGNGPVAADFVDITKVRPNVSKKANTRKAGRFGKGRNSTKGASTGTFSVNCGVNQNKNYNTDNVIVAPGVTNGAHHTHDYVGNQDVNAFSNNDTFAAAGTSCDKKGDKSSYYWPVMRVQDGTQEFDQNNDGGGKEGNVGKILTAKQAEIKYVGSPTSKVVGMPKFLRIITGDAKAFTNGTANANAHFSCTGFEDKVQLTDKYPICPKGSDVVRSFAFQSCWDGQNTDSANHRSHVAFADANGNCAGGFKAIPQLTMRLVYSVPTPVIANGQVKNAYAVDGFPEQLHKPINDHDDFISVMDQNLMNQVVSCVNTGRKC
;
A
#
# COMPACT_ATOMS: atom_id res chain seq x y z
N MET A 1 42.22 51.33 17.87
CA MET A 1 41.66 52.67 17.56
C MET A 1 40.70 52.50 16.39
N GLY A 2 39.42 52.15 16.60
CA GLY A 2 38.40 53.01 17.19
C GLY A 2 37.73 53.85 16.09
N ARG A 3 36.76 53.29 15.34
CA ARG A 3 35.92 54.07 14.41
C ARG A 3 34.43 53.79 14.62
N ASN A 4 33.87 54.67 15.47
CA ASN A 4 32.52 55.23 15.50
C ASN A 4 31.44 54.64 14.57
N THR A 5 30.46 53.99 15.19
CA THR A 5 29.10 53.83 14.67
C THR A 5 28.20 54.95 15.25
N ARG A 6 27.78 55.91 14.40
CA ARG A 6 26.73 56.87 14.78
C ARG A 6 25.35 56.29 14.45
N LYS A 7 24.53 56.15 15.49
CA LYS A 7 23.08 55.99 15.44
C LYS A 7 22.43 57.21 14.78
N ARG A 8 21.49 57.00 13.87
CA ARG A 8 20.36 57.93 13.64
C ARG A 8 19.05 57.16 13.77
N ARG A 9 18.21 57.67 14.67
CA ARG A 9 16.82 57.27 14.88
C ARG A 9 15.93 57.84 13.78
N SER A 10 14.93 57.02 13.46
CA SER A 10 13.69 57.15 12.71
C SER A 10 13.11 58.56 12.49
N SER A 11 12.61 58.81 11.28
CA SER A 11 11.45 59.67 11.03
C SER A 11 10.23 58.82 10.66
N LEU A 12 9.11 59.13 11.31
CA LEU A 12 7.78 58.58 11.10
C LEU A 12 7.19 59.12 9.79
N ALA A 13 7.25 58.35 8.71
CA ALA A 13 6.34 58.48 7.56
C ALA A 13 6.67 57.39 6.53
N THR A 14 6.08 56.20 6.71
CA THR A 14 5.59 55.28 5.66
C THR A 14 5.02 54.08 6.41
N LYS A 15 3.73 54.17 6.76
CA LYS A 15 2.92 53.04 7.22
C LYS A 15 1.95 52.69 6.11
N ALA A 16 1.66 51.39 6.03
CA ALA A 16 0.57 50.74 5.30
C ALA A 16 0.86 50.24 3.88
N ILE A 17 1.72 49.22 3.73
CA ILE A 17 1.45 48.03 2.90
C ILE A 17 2.18 46.84 3.55
N ALA A 18 1.48 46.04 4.34
CA ALA A 18 1.77 44.63 4.67
C ALA A 18 0.96 44.22 5.92
N ALA A 19 -0.32 43.91 5.72
CA ALA A 19 -1.12 43.09 6.62
C ALA A 19 -2.51 42.89 6.00
N SER A 20 -2.76 41.72 5.41
CA SER A 20 -4.06 41.06 5.19
C SER A 20 -3.77 39.77 4.42
N ALA A 21 -3.58 38.66 5.14
CA ALA A 21 -4.57 37.58 5.33
C ALA A 21 -4.41 36.51 4.24
N ALA A 22 -3.77 35.34 4.47
CA ALA A 22 -4.17 34.29 5.40
C ALA A 22 -5.69 34.07 5.38
N LEU A 23 -6.20 33.40 4.34
CA LEU A 23 -7.45 32.62 4.29
C LEU A 23 -7.75 32.19 2.84
N ALA A 24 -7.32 30.99 2.46
CA ALA A 24 -7.88 30.22 1.34
C ALA A 24 -7.49 28.73 1.45
N LEU A 25 -7.60 28.16 2.64
CA LEU A 25 -7.59 26.71 2.87
C LEU A 25 -8.84 26.37 3.67
N GLY A 26 -10.00 26.54 3.03
CA GLY A 26 -11.29 26.31 3.65
C GLY A 26 -12.28 25.75 2.64
N GLY A 27 -12.82 24.56 2.94
CA GLY A 27 -14.18 24.20 2.59
C GLY A 27 -14.49 23.99 1.12
N GLY A 28 -13.81 23.05 0.47
CA GLY A 28 -14.28 22.45 -0.78
C GLY A 28 -15.06 21.17 -0.53
N GLY A 29 -16.13 21.21 0.27
CA GLY A 29 -17.04 20.07 0.44
C GLY A 29 -17.70 19.75 -0.90
N LEU A 30 -17.37 18.59 -1.48
CA LEU A 30 -18.05 18.06 -2.65
C LEU A 30 -18.74 16.76 -2.27
N ILE A 31 -20.06 16.80 -2.40
CA ILE A 31 -20.96 15.66 -2.30
C ILE A 31 -20.56 14.65 -3.38
N TRP A 32 -19.99 13.51 -2.96
CA TRP A 32 -19.99 12.32 -3.78
C TRP A 32 -21.41 11.76 -3.77
N ALA A 33 -22.14 11.95 -4.87
CA ALA A 33 -23.29 11.13 -5.15
C ALA A 33 -22.79 9.69 -5.31
N ASN A 34 -23.23 8.81 -4.42
CA ASN A 34 -23.03 7.38 -4.55
C ASN A 34 -23.73 6.90 -5.83
N PHE A 35 -22.99 6.66 -6.90
CA PHE A 35 -23.51 6.08 -8.14
C PHE A 35 -23.61 4.55 -8.10
N TYR A 36 -23.92 4.00 -6.92
CA TYR A 36 -24.31 2.60 -6.76
C TYR A 36 -25.73 2.55 -6.20
N ALA A 37 -26.71 2.87 -7.05
CA ALA A 37 -28.13 2.63 -6.81
C ALA A 37 -28.83 2.23 -8.12
N SER A 38 -29.22 0.95 -8.17
CA SER A 38 -30.31 0.31 -8.94
C SER A 38 -30.17 0.25 -10.48
N ALA A 39 -30.07 -0.91 -11.15
CA ALA A 39 -31.02 -2.04 -11.22
C ALA A 39 -32.43 -1.61 -11.69
N HIS A 40 -32.75 -1.99 -12.94
CA HIS A 40 -34.06 -2.07 -13.61
C HIS A 40 -35.02 -0.87 -13.52
N GLU A 41 -35.25 -0.20 -14.65
CA GLU A 41 -36.58 0.28 -15.07
C GLU A 41 -36.70 0.21 -16.60
N GLU A 42 -37.83 -0.33 -17.09
CA GLU A 42 -38.20 -0.35 -18.50
C GLU A 42 -38.80 1.01 -18.90
N ASN A 43 -38.34 1.55 -20.04
CA ASN A 43 -38.91 2.69 -20.78
C ASN A 43 -39.04 4.07 -20.08
N SER A 44 -38.15 5.01 -20.44
CA SER A 44 -38.56 6.29 -21.09
C SER A 44 -37.36 7.14 -21.55
N GLY A 45 -37.31 7.41 -22.86
CA GLY A 45 -36.99 8.70 -23.50
C GLY A 45 -35.77 9.55 -23.07
N GLN A 46 -34.73 9.52 -23.91
CA GLN A 46 -33.87 10.64 -24.34
C GLN A 46 -33.65 11.82 -23.36
N ASN A 47 -32.48 11.86 -22.70
CA ASN A 47 -31.43 12.90 -22.82
C ASN A 47 -30.34 12.73 -21.72
N ARG A 48 -29.68 11.56 -21.65
CA ARG A 48 -28.49 11.39 -20.79
C ARG A 48 -27.25 11.85 -21.55
N THR A 49 -26.84 13.07 -21.27
CA THR A 49 -25.59 13.69 -21.72
C THR A 49 -24.41 12.74 -21.55
N LYS A 50 -23.66 12.52 -22.64
CA LYS A 50 -22.43 11.71 -22.76
C LYS A 50 -21.23 12.26 -21.94
N ALA A 51 -21.43 12.65 -20.69
CA ALA A 51 -20.36 13.16 -19.81
C ALA A 51 -20.06 12.22 -18.61
N ALA A 52 -20.78 11.11 -18.48
CA ALA A 52 -20.57 10.15 -17.40
C ALA A 52 -19.40 9.15 -17.63
N GLY A 53 -18.71 9.23 -18.78
CA GLY A 53 -17.71 8.24 -19.19
C GLY A 53 -16.24 8.57 -18.90
N ALA A 54 -15.91 9.75 -18.34
CA ALA A 54 -14.54 10.28 -18.41
C ALA A 54 -13.86 10.58 -17.07
N GLN A 55 -14.47 10.27 -15.92
CA GLN A 55 -13.83 10.49 -14.62
C GLN A 55 -12.98 9.28 -14.20
N MET A 56 -11.67 9.47 -14.22
CA MET A 56 -10.70 8.48 -13.76
C MET A 56 -10.66 8.49 -12.24
N ALA A 57 -10.81 7.32 -11.62
CA ALA A 57 -10.66 7.14 -10.19
C ALA A 57 -9.20 7.12 -9.75
N THR A 58 -8.31 6.56 -10.57
CA THR A 58 -6.87 6.50 -10.26
C THR A 58 -5.98 6.42 -11.51
N ILE A 59 -4.67 6.45 -11.29
CA ILE A 59 -3.60 6.28 -12.27
C ILE A 59 -3.00 4.89 -12.11
N SER A 60 -2.90 4.14 -13.20
CA SER A 60 -2.24 2.85 -13.26
C SER A 60 -1.02 2.93 -14.18
N CYS A 61 0.13 2.50 -13.68
CA CYS A 61 1.38 2.49 -14.41
C CYS A 61 2.02 1.10 -14.35
N PRO A 62 2.68 0.63 -15.41
CA PRO A 62 3.46 -0.60 -15.34
C PRO A 62 4.53 -0.53 -14.24
N ASP A 63 4.62 -1.58 -13.43
CA ASP A 63 5.64 -1.72 -12.39
C ASP A 63 6.98 -2.12 -13.00
N VAL A 64 7.93 -1.19 -12.96
CA VAL A 64 9.27 -1.35 -13.50
C VAL A 64 10.10 -2.30 -12.64
N GLY A 65 9.92 -2.28 -11.32
CA GLY A 65 10.70 -3.11 -10.39
C GLY A 65 10.51 -4.61 -10.64
N GLN A 66 9.31 -5.01 -11.07
CA GLN A 66 9.02 -6.41 -11.44
C GLN A 66 9.79 -6.89 -12.68
N LYS A 67 10.22 -5.97 -13.56
CA LYS A 67 11.00 -6.30 -14.76
C LYS A 67 12.51 -6.29 -14.50
N LEU A 68 12.97 -5.69 -13.41
CA LEU A 68 14.37 -5.58 -13.04
C LEU A 68 14.78 -6.76 -12.13
N THR A 69 14.75 -7.98 -12.67
CA THR A 69 15.10 -9.20 -11.92
C THR A 69 16.59 -9.34 -11.64
N ASP A 70 17.43 -8.75 -12.50
CA ASP A 70 18.88 -8.85 -12.45
C ASP A 70 19.51 -7.45 -12.58
N VAL A 71 19.67 -6.76 -11.45
CA VAL A 71 20.36 -5.46 -11.37
C VAL A 71 21.78 -5.69 -10.83
N PRO A 72 22.83 -5.25 -11.54
CA PRO A 72 24.20 -5.38 -11.05
C PRO A 72 24.40 -4.63 -9.72
N GLY A 73 25.19 -5.21 -8.82
CA GLY A 73 25.42 -4.64 -7.49
C GLY A 73 25.91 -3.19 -7.49
N GLY A 74 26.76 -2.82 -8.46
CA GLY A 74 27.26 -1.44 -8.59
C GLY A 74 26.22 -0.41 -9.10
N ALA A 75 25.11 -0.87 -9.69
CA ALA A 75 24.02 -0.01 -10.17
C ALA A 75 22.82 0.02 -9.22
N LYS A 76 22.69 -0.99 -8.33
CA LYS A 76 21.48 -1.21 -7.52
C LYS A 76 21.00 0.04 -6.77
N ALA A 77 21.87 0.73 -6.04
CA ALA A 77 21.47 1.91 -5.27
C ALA A 77 20.90 3.05 -6.14
N ASN A 78 21.44 3.26 -7.34
CA ASN A 78 20.93 4.29 -8.25
C ASN A 78 19.62 3.86 -8.91
N VAL A 79 19.50 2.57 -9.26
CA VAL A 79 18.26 2.00 -9.80
C VAL A 79 17.13 2.08 -8.78
N ASP A 80 17.37 1.69 -7.53
CA ASP A 80 16.38 1.76 -6.44
C ASP A 80 15.91 3.22 -6.23
N LYS A 81 16.82 4.20 -6.34
CA LYS A 81 16.49 5.63 -6.29
C LYS A 81 15.63 6.08 -7.46
N GLU A 82 15.89 5.62 -8.68
CA GLU A 82 15.03 5.93 -9.83
C GLU A 82 13.67 5.24 -9.76
N LEU A 83 13.58 4.04 -9.18
CA LEU A 83 12.30 3.39 -8.89
C LEU A 83 11.46 4.21 -7.89
N ALA A 84 12.07 4.70 -6.81
CA ALA A 84 11.37 5.59 -5.87
C ALA A 84 10.95 6.93 -6.52
N ASN A 85 11.77 7.45 -7.44
CA ASN A 85 11.41 8.64 -8.21
C ASN A 85 10.25 8.38 -9.17
N LEU A 86 10.15 7.19 -9.77
CA LEU A 86 8.98 6.81 -10.56
C LEU A 86 7.71 6.82 -9.70
N ASP A 87 7.76 6.27 -8.50
CA ASP A 87 6.61 6.27 -7.57
C ASP A 87 6.17 7.69 -7.19
N LYS A 88 7.13 8.54 -6.82
CA LYS A 88 6.87 9.95 -6.56
C LYS A 88 6.17 10.65 -7.74
N GLN A 89 6.58 10.37 -8.98
CA GLN A 89 5.95 10.95 -10.16
C GLN A 89 4.49 10.51 -10.33
N ILE A 90 4.16 9.25 -9.99
CA ILE A 90 2.79 8.73 -10.01
C ILE A 90 1.95 9.45 -8.95
N THR A 91 2.43 9.53 -7.72
CA THR A 91 1.74 10.22 -6.62
C THR A 91 1.49 11.71 -6.95
N GLU A 92 2.49 12.42 -7.48
CA GLU A 92 2.31 13.82 -7.94
C GLU A 92 1.25 13.93 -9.05
N ALA A 93 1.24 13.00 -10.01
CA ALA A 93 0.27 12.97 -11.08
C ALA A 93 -1.15 12.65 -10.56
N TYR A 94 -1.26 11.75 -9.59
CA TYR A 94 -2.53 11.43 -8.94
C TYR A 94 -3.08 12.62 -8.17
N ALA A 95 -2.24 13.33 -7.42
CA ALA A 95 -2.66 14.56 -6.73
C ALA A 95 -3.22 15.60 -7.71
N ARG A 96 -2.58 15.76 -8.88
CA ARG A 96 -3.11 16.61 -9.97
C ARG A 96 -4.41 16.08 -10.54
N LEU A 97 -4.54 14.76 -10.76
CA LEU A 97 -5.78 14.12 -11.22
C LEU A 97 -6.93 14.38 -10.24
N ALA A 98 -6.70 14.22 -8.94
CA ALA A 98 -7.69 14.43 -7.90
C ALA A 98 -8.12 15.90 -7.79
N ALA A 99 -7.17 16.84 -7.90
CA ALA A 99 -7.44 18.28 -7.84
C ALA A 99 -8.18 18.82 -9.07
N THR A 100 -8.07 18.14 -10.23
CA THR A 100 -8.59 18.62 -11.53
C THR A 100 -9.85 17.89 -12.00
N ARG A 101 -10.53 17.14 -11.12
CA ARG A 101 -11.73 16.33 -11.48
C ARG A 101 -12.85 17.15 -12.16
N ARG A 102 -13.02 18.44 -11.81
CA ARG A 102 -13.99 19.34 -12.48
C ARG A 102 -13.55 19.75 -13.89
N ALA A 103 -12.25 19.96 -14.10
CA ALA A 103 -11.73 20.30 -15.43
C ALA A 103 -11.87 19.12 -16.41
N GLN A 104 -11.72 17.88 -15.93
CA GLN A 104 -11.91 16.66 -16.72
C GLN A 104 -13.35 16.48 -17.22
N GLN A 105 -14.35 16.98 -16.49
CA GLN A 105 -15.75 16.93 -16.93
C GLN A 105 -16.00 17.83 -18.15
N ASN A 106 -15.21 18.87 -18.30
CA ASN A 106 -15.37 19.88 -19.36
C ASN A 106 -14.48 19.61 -20.58
N ASP A 107 -13.40 18.84 -20.42
CA ASP A 107 -12.50 18.44 -21.51
C ASP A 107 -12.05 16.99 -21.33
N ALA A 108 -12.57 16.11 -22.20
CA ALA A 108 -12.26 14.69 -22.20
C ALA A 108 -10.77 14.39 -22.48
N ASN A 109 -10.05 15.31 -23.11
CA ASN A 109 -8.61 15.17 -23.40
C ASN A 109 -7.72 15.80 -22.32
N PHE A 110 -8.29 16.49 -21.34
CA PHE A 110 -7.53 17.18 -20.29
C PHE A 110 -6.60 16.21 -19.54
N ALA A 111 -7.13 15.06 -19.11
CA ALA A 111 -6.33 14.07 -18.39
C ALA A 111 -5.16 13.55 -19.24
N GLN A 112 -5.37 13.34 -20.54
CA GLN A 112 -4.31 12.91 -21.44
C GLN A 112 -3.23 13.99 -21.60
N ASN A 113 -3.62 15.24 -21.85
CA ASN A 113 -2.70 16.32 -22.18
C ASN A 113 -1.97 16.89 -20.95
N ALA A 114 -2.67 17.06 -19.83
CA ALA A 114 -2.15 17.73 -18.65
C ALA A 114 -1.54 16.77 -17.61
N ILE A 115 -1.88 15.47 -17.68
CA ILE A 115 -1.48 14.49 -16.66
C ILE A 115 -0.69 13.35 -17.30
N PHE A 116 -1.29 12.55 -18.18
CA PHE A 116 -0.65 11.33 -18.69
C PHE A 116 0.50 11.60 -19.66
N GLY A 117 0.42 12.63 -20.50
CA GLY A 117 1.52 13.07 -21.38
C GLY A 117 2.77 13.46 -20.59
N PRO A 118 2.70 14.47 -19.69
CA PRO A 118 3.82 14.86 -18.85
C PRO A 118 4.34 13.73 -17.95
N LEU A 119 3.45 12.87 -17.42
CA LEU A 119 3.86 11.71 -16.63
C LEU A 119 4.67 10.71 -17.46
N LYS A 120 4.23 10.40 -18.69
CA LYS A 120 4.97 9.53 -19.61
C LYS A 120 6.37 10.09 -19.89
N GLU A 121 6.51 11.39 -20.17
CA GLU A 121 7.81 12.02 -20.43
C GLU A 121 8.77 11.91 -19.23
N LYS A 122 8.28 12.24 -18.02
CA LYS A 122 9.06 12.10 -16.79
C LYS A 122 9.49 10.65 -16.54
N ARG A 123 8.59 9.69 -16.75
CA ARG A 123 8.88 8.26 -16.59
C ARG A 123 9.89 7.77 -17.63
N SER A 124 9.77 8.17 -18.89
CA SER A 124 10.77 7.87 -19.92
C SER A 124 12.16 8.37 -19.53
N ALA A 125 12.26 9.58 -18.97
CA ALA A 125 13.55 10.10 -18.51
C ALA A 125 14.14 9.31 -17.33
N ALA A 126 13.31 8.80 -16.40
CA ALA A 126 13.77 7.94 -15.31
C ALA A 126 14.22 6.56 -15.80
N LEU A 127 13.46 5.97 -16.73
CA LEU A 127 13.82 4.70 -17.38
C LEU A 127 15.15 4.82 -18.14
N GLU A 128 15.40 5.96 -18.79
CA GLU A 128 16.69 6.22 -19.44
C GLU A 128 17.83 6.34 -18.44
N ARG A 129 17.61 6.97 -17.27
CA ARG A 129 18.62 7.00 -16.19
C ARG A 129 18.93 5.60 -15.67
N ILE A 130 17.93 4.74 -15.50
CA ILE A 130 18.14 3.32 -15.17
C ILE A 130 19.04 2.65 -16.21
N ARG A 131 18.81 2.84 -17.51
CA ARG A 131 19.70 2.30 -18.55
C ARG A 131 21.13 2.82 -18.44
N ILE A 132 21.29 4.11 -18.17
CA ILE A 132 22.60 4.74 -18.00
C ILE A 132 23.33 4.14 -16.79
N ASP A 133 22.63 3.86 -15.68
CA ASP A 133 23.23 3.25 -14.50
C ASP A 133 23.71 1.83 -14.75
N PHE A 134 22.96 1.02 -15.51
CA PHE A 134 23.43 -0.28 -16.00
C PHE A 134 24.69 -0.13 -16.87
N LYS A 135 24.66 0.79 -17.84
CA LYS A 135 25.78 1.03 -18.75
C LYS A 135 27.04 1.47 -18.01
N ARG A 136 26.91 2.30 -16.97
CA ARG A 136 28.04 2.79 -16.16
C ARG A 136 28.83 1.66 -15.50
N VAL A 137 28.18 0.54 -15.19
CA VAL A 137 28.81 -0.63 -14.58
C VAL A 137 29.10 -1.75 -15.59
N GLY A 138 29.01 -1.45 -16.90
CA GLY A 138 29.31 -2.40 -17.97
C GLY A 138 28.22 -3.45 -18.20
N ALA A 139 26.99 -3.21 -17.74
CA ALA A 139 25.85 -4.11 -17.94
C ALA A 139 24.83 -3.52 -18.94
N THR A 140 23.97 -4.39 -19.45
CA THR A 140 22.84 -4.01 -20.31
C THR A 140 21.55 -4.08 -19.52
N ALA A 141 20.77 -3.00 -19.53
CA ALA A 141 19.44 -2.99 -18.93
C ALA A 141 18.48 -3.88 -19.74
N PRO A 142 17.42 -4.43 -19.12
CA PRO A 142 16.42 -5.21 -19.84
C PRO A 142 15.80 -4.46 -21.03
N ASP A 143 15.49 -5.20 -22.09
CA ASP A 143 14.81 -4.64 -23.26
C ASP A 143 13.39 -4.18 -22.92
N GLY A 144 12.86 -3.25 -23.73
CA GLY A 144 11.47 -2.84 -23.64
C GLY A 144 11.11 -1.94 -22.45
N LEU A 145 12.09 -1.41 -21.70
CA LEU A 145 11.82 -0.46 -20.60
C LEU A 145 10.99 0.75 -21.07
N ASP A 146 11.15 1.25 -22.30
CA ASP A 146 10.36 2.39 -22.81
C ASP A 146 8.86 2.08 -22.89
N ALA A 147 8.49 0.82 -23.11
CA ALA A 147 7.10 0.39 -23.15
C ALA A 147 6.43 0.46 -21.75
N LEU A 148 7.22 0.61 -20.68
CA LEU A 148 6.74 0.75 -19.31
C LEU A 148 6.51 2.22 -18.91
N ALA A 149 6.89 3.18 -19.78
CA ALA A 149 6.74 4.60 -19.49
C ALA A 149 5.27 5.07 -19.46
N PRO A 150 4.38 4.68 -20.40
CA PRO A 150 3.00 5.15 -20.41
C PRO A 150 2.21 4.66 -19.20
N CYS A 151 1.34 5.53 -18.68
CA CYS A 151 0.35 5.20 -17.66
C CYS A 151 -1.06 5.40 -18.23
N THR A 152 -2.03 4.73 -17.61
CA THR A 152 -3.45 4.80 -17.96
C THR A 152 -4.27 5.28 -16.77
N GLY A 153 -5.49 5.77 -17.04
CA GLY A 153 -6.48 6.05 -16.01
C GLY A 153 -7.43 4.87 -15.82
N THR A 154 -7.78 4.56 -14.58
CA THR A 154 -8.82 3.56 -14.27
C THR A 154 -10.15 4.27 -14.02
N PRO A 155 -11.22 4.00 -14.80
CA PRO A 155 -12.53 4.64 -14.61
C PRO A 155 -13.17 4.30 -13.25
N ALA A 156 -13.89 5.25 -12.66
CA ALA A 156 -14.52 5.05 -11.34
C ALA A 156 -15.50 3.86 -11.26
N GLY A 157 -16.22 3.56 -12.35
CA GLY A 157 -17.18 2.45 -12.43
C GLY A 157 -16.57 1.06 -12.68
N GLN A 158 -15.27 0.96 -12.95
CA GLN A 158 -14.56 -0.31 -13.24
C GLN A 158 -13.65 -0.76 -12.09
N THR A 159 -13.71 -0.13 -10.92
CA THR A 159 -12.85 -0.44 -9.76
C THR A 159 -13.19 -1.76 -9.06
N ASN A 160 -13.86 -2.70 -9.74
CA ASN A 160 -14.17 -4.05 -9.26
C ASN A 160 -12.90 -4.93 -9.26
N ALA A 161 -11.98 -4.66 -8.34
CA ALA A 161 -11.08 -5.69 -7.85
C ALA A 161 -11.93 -6.68 -7.03
N GLY A 162 -12.50 -7.69 -7.71
CA GLY A 162 -13.37 -8.68 -7.06
C GLY A 162 -14.29 -9.47 -8.00
N GLY A 163 -13.84 -9.82 -9.22
CA GLY A 163 -14.66 -10.62 -10.14
C GLY A 163 -13.82 -11.56 -11.00
N ASN A 164 -13.53 -12.76 -10.51
CA ASN A 164 -13.19 -13.88 -11.37
C ASN A 164 -14.33 -14.89 -11.35
N GLY A 165 -14.95 -15.11 -12.50
CA GLY A 165 -16.11 -15.99 -12.66
C GLY A 165 -16.73 -15.94 -14.06
N GLY A 166 -15.95 -16.33 -15.07
CA GLY A 166 -16.39 -17.01 -16.31
C GLY A 166 -17.55 -16.43 -17.13
N GLY A 167 -17.24 -15.99 -18.35
CA GLY A 167 -18.25 -15.78 -19.39
C GLY A 167 -17.64 -15.23 -20.68
N GLN A 168 -17.19 -16.12 -21.56
CA GLN A 168 -16.95 -15.79 -22.97
C GLN A 168 -18.23 -15.20 -23.57
N ASN A 169 -18.13 -14.06 -24.25
CA ASN A 169 -18.71 -13.97 -25.58
C ASN A 169 -18.00 -12.92 -26.42
N GLY A 170 -17.54 -13.37 -27.59
CA GLY A 170 -16.97 -12.53 -28.63
C GLY A 170 -18.05 -11.72 -29.33
N GLY A 171 -17.62 -10.59 -29.90
CA GLY A 171 -18.42 -9.77 -30.79
C GLY A 171 -17.49 -8.86 -31.59
N GLN A 172 -17.03 -9.38 -32.72
CA GLN A 172 -16.43 -8.60 -33.81
C GLN A 172 -17.46 -7.61 -34.36
N ASN A 173 -16.99 -6.41 -34.71
CA ASN A 173 -17.27 -5.66 -35.95
C ASN A 173 -16.45 -4.36 -35.85
N GLY A 174 -15.66 -3.93 -36.83
CA GLY A 174 -15.84 -4.07 -38.27
C GLY A 174 -16.18 -2.69 -38.83
N ASP A 175 -15.12 -1.92 -39.09
CA ASP A 175 -14.90 -0.83 -40.06
C ASP A 175 -16.03 -0.03 -40.76
N GLN A 176 -15.62 1.22 -41.09
CA GLN A 176 -16.01 2.09 -42.23
C GLN A 176 -17.08 3.21 -42.10
N ASN A 177 -16.53 4.45 -42.02
CA ASN A 177 -16.54 5.50 -43.05
C ASN A 177 -17.69 6.55 -43.18
N GLN A 178 -17.22 7.77 -43.45
CA GLN A 178 -17.78 8.91 -44.21
C GLN A 178 -18.80 9.93 -43.62
N ASN A 179 -18.22 11.11 -43.33
CA ASN A 179 -18.45 12.43 -43.97
C ASN A 179 -19.73 13.27 -43.69
N GLY A 180 -19.48 14.54 -43.33
CA GLY A 180 -20.20 15.70 -43.86
C GLY A 180 -21.11 16.49 -42.89
N GLY A 181 -20.82 17.78 -42.70
CA GLY A 181 -21.84 18.78 -42.32
C GLY A 181 -21.40 19.88 -41.38
N GLN A 182 -21.04 21.04 -41.95
CA GLN A 182 -20.82 22.32 -41.26
C GLN A 182 -22.09 22.86 -40.57
N GLY A 183 -21.92 23.61 -39.49
CA GLY A 183 -22.96 24.46 -38.89
C GLY A 183 -22.39 25.41 -37.84
N GLN A 184 -22.38 26.70 -38.15
CA GLN A 184 -21.71 27.80 -37.46
C GLN A 184 -22.77 28.72 -36.81
N ASN A 185 -22.65 29.01 -35.51
CA ASN A 185 -23.10 30.21 -34.77
C ASN A 185 -22.95 29.92 -33.27
N GLY A 186 -22.41 30.75 -32.38
CA GLY A 186 -22.41 32.22 -32.34
C GLY A 186 -23.35 32.66 -31.20
N GLY A 187 -22.82 32.92 -30.00
CA GLY A 187 -23.63 33.39 -28.85
C GLY A 187 -22.84 33.54 -27.56
N GLN A 188 -22.71 34.79 -27.12
CA GLN A 188 -21.83 35.31 -26.08
C GLN A 188 -22.59 35.61 -24.77
N ALA A 189 -21.94 35.28 -23.64
CA ALA A 189 -21.97 35.87 -22.30
C ALA A 189 -23.30 36.28 -21.58
N GLY A 190 -23.40 35.83 -20.33
CA GLY A 190 -24.14 36.43 -19.21
C GLY A 190 -24.08 35.44 -18.04
N GLY A 191 -23.48 35.69 -16.87
CA GLY A 191 -23.53 36.91 -16.06
C GLY A 191 -24.56 36.70 -14.95
N GLY A 192 -24.17 36.01 -13.87
CA GLY A 192 -25.05 35.73 -12.72
C GLY A 192 -24.28 35.73 -11.40
N GLN A 193 -24.42 36.82 -10.65
CA GLN A 193 -24.17 36.90 -9.21
C GLN A 193 -25.21 36.04 -8.48
N ASP A 194 -24.83 35.39 -7.38
CA ASP A 194 -25.73 35.30 -6.23
C ASP A 194 -25.00 35.01 -4.91
N GLN A 195 -25.57 35.63 -3.87
CA GLN A 195 -25.06 35.81 -2.53
C GLN A 195 -25.40 34.63 -1.59
N ASN A 196 -24.45 34.36 -0.69
CA ASN A 196 -24.62 34.11 0.74
C ASN A 196 -25.86 33.33 1.25
N GLY A 197 -25.62 32.12 1.74
CA GLY A 197 -26.54 31.36 2.59
C GLY A 197 -25.78 30.42 3.50
N GLY A 198 -25.45 30.89 4.71
CA GLY A 198 -24.77 30.13 5.75
C GLY A 198 -25.62 28.96 6.26
N GLY A 199 -25.07 27.76 6.14
CA GLY A 199 -25.61 26.52 6.70
C GLY A 199 -24.45 25.63 7.15
N GLN A 200 -24.03 25.81 8.40
CA GLN A 200 -23.00 25.01 9.04
C GLN A 200 -23.57 23.62 9.37
N GLN A 201 -23.42 22.68 8.45
CA GLN A 201 -23.80 21.28 8.65
C GLN A 201 -22.53 20.44 8.74
N GLY A 202 -22.33 19.80 9.90
CA GLY A 202 -21.14 19.00 10.23
C GLY A 202 -20.84 17.95 9.17
N GLY A 203 -19.80 18.20 8.39
CA GLY A 203 -19.29 17.25 7.40
C GLY A 203 -18.58 16.11 8.10
N ASN A 204 -19.13 14.89 7.95
CA ASN A 204 -18.44 13.63 8.21
C ASN A 204 -17.03 13.67 7.61
N GLY A 205 -16.00 13.44 8.44
CA GLY A 205 -14.57 13.46 8.11
C GLY A 205 -14.09 12.37 7.14
N GLY A 206 -14.85 12.07 6.09
CA GLY A 206 -14.44 11.18 5.00
C GLY A 206 -13.54 11.91 3.99
N GLN A 207 -12.40 11.31 3.69
CA GLN A 207 -11.37 11.77 2.76
C GLN A 207 -11.96 12.30 1.43
N ALA A 208 -11.37 13.38 0.91
CA ALA A 208 -11.69 13.97 -0.39
C ALA A 208 -11.28 13.04 -1.57
N GLY A 209 -11.93 11.89 -1.70
CA GLY A 209 -11.78 10.96 -2.82
C GLY A 209 -10.49 10.11 -2.82
N ASN A 210 -9.87 9.91 -1.65
CA ASN A 210 -8.75 8.98 -1.44
C ASN A 210 -8.99 8.18 -0.14
N GLY A 211 -10.11 7.45 -0.06
CA GLY A 211 -10.48 6.72 1.15
C GLY A 211 -11.28 5.47 0.85
N PRO A 212 -11.33 4.51 1.77
CA PRO A 212 -12.10 3.30 1.55
C PRO A 212 -13.58 3.66 1.43
N VAL A 213 -14.24 3.05 0.45
CA VAL A 213 -15.67 3.25 0.19
C VAL A 213 -16.48 2.11 0.82
N ALA A 214 -17.81 2.24 0.87
CA ALA A 214 -18.66 1.20 1.45
C ALA A 214 -18.44 -0.20 0.84
N ALA A 215 -18.12 -0.28 -0.46
CA ALA A 215 -17.82 -1.53 -1.15
C ALA A 215 -16.50 -2.20 -0.71
N ASP A 216 -15.64 -1.49 0.02
CA ASP A 216 -14.41 -2.04 0.60
C ASP A 216 -14.67 -2.73 1.94
N PHE A 217 -15.87 -2.59 2.51
CA PHE A 217 -16.26 -3.20 3.78
C PHE A 217 -17.29 -4.31 3.57
N VAL A 218 -17.20 -5.35 4.40
CA VAL A 218 -18.19 -6.44 4.42
C VAL A 218 -18.48 -6.90 5.84
N ASP A 219 -19.76 -7.11 6.15
CA ASP A 219 -20.17 -7.79 7.37
C ASP A 219 -19.70 -9.24 7.33
N ILE A 220 -18.71 -9.57 8.16
CA ILE A 220 -18.04 -10.88 8.14
C ILE A 220 -19.01 -12.02 8.44
N THR A 221 -20.12 -11.74 9.15
CA THR A 221 -21.13 -12.75 9.51
C THR A 221 -21.96 -13.18 8.31
N LYS A 222 -21.98 -12.37 7.24
CA LYS A 222 -22.71 -12.65 6.00
C LYS A 222 -21.84 -13.33 4.94
N VAL A 223 -20.52 -13.41 5.18
CA VAL A 223 -19.59 -14.05 4.27
C VAL A 223 -19.64 -15.57 4.46
N ARG A 224 -19.76 -16.31 3.36
CA ARG A 224 -19.72 -17.77 3.41
C ARG A 224 -18.35 -18.24 3.91
N PRO A 225 -18.28 -19.29 4.75
CA PRO A 225 -17.00 -19.84 5.17
C PRO A 225 -16.12 -20.20 3.97
N ASN A 226 -14.93 -19.62 3.92
CA ASN A 226 -13.97 -19.77 2.83
C ASN A 226 -12.60 -20.27 3.30
N VAL A 227 -12.41 -20.43 4.61
CA VAL A 227 -11.23 -21.10 5.16
C VAL A 227 -11.48 -22.60 5.15
N SER A 228 -10.63 -23.34 4.42
CA SER A 228 -10.74 -24.80 4.39
C SER A 228 -10.50 -25.36 5.80
N LYS A 229 -11.29 -26.36 6.23
CA LYS A 229 -11.07 -27.03 7.53
C LYS A 229 -9.71 -27.74 7.65
N LYS A 230 -8.96 -27.88 6.53
CA LYS A 230 -7.55 -28.31 6.52
C LYS A 230 -6.57 -27.17 6.83
N ALA A 231 -6.97 -25.92 6.59
CA ALA A 231 -6.24 -24.69 6.92
C ALA A 231 -6.63 -24.11 8.29
N ASN A 232 -7.69 -24.60 8.94
CA ASN A 232 -8.13 -24.15 10.27
C ASN A 232 -7.21 -24.59 11.40
N THR A 233 -6.76 -23.58 12.09
CA THR A 233 -5.64 -23.51 13.00
C THR A 233 -6.08 -23.40 14.45
N ARG A 234 -7.12 -24.16 14.85
CA ARG A 234 -7.04 -24.87 16.16
C ARG A 234 -5.86 -25.86 16.21
N LYS A 235 -5.12 -25.96 15.10
CA LYS A 235 -3.81 -26.57 14.93
C LYS A 235 -2.67 -25.61 14.51
N ALA A 236 -2.77 -24.28 14.59
CA ALA A 236 -1.54 -23.45 14.54
C ALA A 236 -0.67 -23.66 15.79
N GLY A 237 -1.28 -24.08 16.90
CA GLY A 237 -0.63 -24.70 18.04
C GLY A 237 -0.59 -26.23 17.97
N ARG A 238 -0.80 -26.87 16.81
CA ARG A 238 -0.83 -28.33 16.67
C ARG A 238 -0.56 -28.76 15.23
N PHE A 239 0.43 -28.15 14.58
CA PHE A 239 1.11 -28.73 13.41
C PHE A 239 1.92 -29.99 13.77
N GLY A 240 1.86 -30.45 15.03
CA GLY A 240 2.13 -31.84 15.40
C GLY A 240 1.01 -32.78 14.93
N LYS A 241 1.34 -33.65 13.96
CA LYS A 241 0.54 -34.73 13.37
C LYS A 241 -0.59 -34.27 12.44
N GLY A 242 -0.22 -33.81 11.25
CA GLY A 242 -1.01 -34.11 10.05
C GLY A 242 -0.83 -35.60 9.70
N ARG A 243 -1.89 -36.28 9.26
CA ARG A 243 -1.84 -37.69 8.78
C ARG A 243 -0.91 -37.89 7.56
N ASN A 244 -0.32 -36.81 7.04
CA ASN A 244 0.64 -36.76 5.93
C ASN A 244 1.99 -36.12 6.32
N SER A 245 2.36 -36.02 7.61
CA SER A 245 3.73 -35.61 7.93
C SER A 245 4.69 -36.71 7.45
N THR A 246 5.43 -36.42 6.39
CA THR A 246 6.49 -37.30 5.90
C THR A 246 7.55 -37.49 6.99
N LYS A 247 8.26 -38.62 6.97
CA LYS A 247 9.49 -38.78 7.76
C LYS A 247 10.45 -37.65 7.37
N GLY A 248 10.54 -36.59 8.15
CA GLY A 248 11.37 -35.41 7.84
C GLY A 248 10.76 -34.04 8.16
N ALA A 249 9.44 -33.93 8.40
CA ALA A 249 8.78 -32.65 8.66
C ALA A 249 9.32 -31.87 9.87
N SER A 250 9.22 -30.54 9.80
CA SER A 250 9.48 -29.57 10.87
C SER A 250 8.14 -29.07 11.42
N THR A 251 7.70 -29.63 12.54
CA THR A 251 6.32 -29.44 13.06
C THR A 251 6.23 -28.44 14.22
N GLY A 252 7.38 -27.90 14.63
CA GLY A 252 7.47 -27.01 15.76
C GLY A 252 7.23 -25.55 15.39
N THR A 253 7.21 -24.73 16.43
CA THR A 253 7.00 -23.29 16.33
C THR A 253 7.95 -22.57 17.28
N PHE A 254 8.34 -21.34 16.92
CA PHE A 254 9.12 -20.45 17.78
C PHE A 254 8.49 -19.06 17.79
N SER A 255 8.27 -18.47 18.96
CA SER A 255 7.66 -17.15 19.09
C SER A 255 8.64 -16.12 19.66
N VAL A 256 8.51 -14.89 19.18
CA VAL A 256 9.22 -13.71 19.72
C VAL A 256 8.17 -12.68 20.13
N ASN A 257 8.39 -11.97 21.23
CA ASN A 257 7.54 -10.87 21.64
C ASN A 257 8.30 -9.55 21.48
N CYS A 258 7.93 -8.75 20.49
CA CYS A 258 8.51 -7.44 20.23
C CYS A 258 7.59 -6.26 20.61
N GLY A 259 6.48 -6.56 21.29
CA GLY A 259 5.46 -5.57 21.64
C GLY A 259 4.60 -5.17 20.44
N VAL A 260 3.90 -4.05 20.60
CA VAL A 260 2.91 -3.53 19.63
C VAL A 260 3.25 -2.12 19.16
N ASN A 261 4.54 -1.76 19.21
CA ASN A 261 5.04 -0.41 18.91
C ASN A 261 4.49 0.71 19.84
N GLN A 262 4.42 0.46 21.15
CA GLN A 262 3.95 1.47 22.13
C GLN A 262 4.82 2.73 22.18
N ASN A 263 6.09 2.60 21.79
CA ASN A 263 7.05 3.69 21.69
C ASN A 263 6.94 4.49 20.39
N LYS A 264 6.00 4.15 19.49
CA LYS A 264 5.70 4.89 18.26
C LYS A 264 6.90 5.04 17.34
N ASN A 265 7.66 3.97 17.14
CA ASN A 265 8.65 3.89 16.08
C ASN A 265 7.91 3.86 14.72
N TYR A 266 7.74 5.04 14.15
CA TYR A 266 7.09 5.28 12.87
C TYR A 266 8.11 5.82 11.88
N ASN A 267 8.09 5.32 10.65
CA ASN A 267 8.76 5.98 9.53
C ASN A 267 7.88 5.90 8.29
N THR A 268 8.25 6.64 7.25
CA THR A 268 7.61 6.58 5.93
C THR A 268 8.59 6.10 4.86
N ASP A 269 9.70 5.54 5.29
CA ASP A 269 10.82 5.11 4.46
C ASP A 269 10.58 3.68 3.96
N ASN A 270 11.12 3.35 2.79
CA ASN A 270 11.06 1.98 2.28
C ASN A 270 12.47 1.38 2.27
N VAL A 271 12.91 0.88 3.42
CA VAL A 271 14.29 0.42 3.65
C VAL A 271 14.67 -0.85 2.89
N ILE A 272 13.70 -1.56 2.30
CA ILE A 272 13.95 -2.70 1.41
C ILE A 272 13.95 -2.24 -0.06
N VAL A 273 12.88 -1.60 -0.53
CA VAL A 273 12.68 -1.30 -1.96
C VAL A 273 13.37 -0.01 -2.41
N ALA A 274 13.55 0.95 -1.51
CA ALA A 274 14.17 2.24 -1.79
C ALA A 274 15.18 2.66 -0.71
N PRO A 275 16.21 1.84 -0.44
CA PRO A 275 17.24 2.19 0.53
C PRO A 275 17.92 3.52 0.15
N GLY A 276 18.13 4.39 1.14
CA GLY A 276 18.70 5.73 0.99
C GLY A 276 17.70 6.81 0.57
N VAL A 277 16.41 6.47 0.40
CA VAL A 277 15.36 7.42 0.01
C VAL A 277 14.37 7.63 1.16
N THR A 278 14.29 8.86 1.65
CA THR A 278 13.29 9.23 2.65
C THR A 278 11.90 9.30 2.04
N ASN A 279 10.86 8.94 2.80
CA ASN A 279 9.48 8.87 2.31
C ASN A 279 9.29 7.91 1.11
N GLY A 280 10.17 6.91 0.95
CA GLY A 280 10.10 5.97 -0.17
C GLY A 280 8.84 5.10 -0.16
N ALA A 281 8.12 5.02 0.97
CA ALA A 281 6.86 4.29 1.06
C ALA A 281 5.64 5.16 0.72
N HIS A 282 5.73 6.49 0.82
CA HIS A 282 4.58 7.42 0.70
C HIS A 282 3.44 7.17 1.70
N HIS A 283 3.72 6.38 2.74
CA HIS A 283 2.77 6.04 3.80
C HIS A 283 3.52 5.66 5.07
N THR A 284 2.86 5.69 6.22
CA THR A 284 3.51 5.42 7.51
C THR A 284 3.50 3.92 7.83
N HIS A 285 4.64 3.40 8.29
CA HIS A 285 4.79 2.05 8.81
C HIS A 285 4.93 2.04 10.34
N ASP A 286 4.37 0.99 10.94
CA ASP A 286 4.59 0.57 12.33
C ASP A 286 5.82 -0.32 12.40
N TYR A 287 6.78 -0.05 13.30
CA TYR A 287 7.96 -0.90 13.49
C TYR A 287 8.02 -1.54 14.88
N VAL A 288 8.31 -2.84 14.92
CA VAL A 288 8.76 -3.53 16.14
C VAL A 288 10.07 -4.28 15.89
N GLY A 289 10.79 -4.60 16.96
CA GLY A 289 12.12 -5.17 16.88
C GLY A 289 13.15 -4.07 16.76
N ASN A 290 13.81 -3.93 15.60
CA ASN A 290 14.86 -2.94 15.39
C ASN A 290 14.41 -1.51 15.73
N GLN A 291 15.24 -0.77 16.47
CA GLN A 291 14.89 0.57 16.97
C GLN A 291 15.57 1.73 16.22
N ASP A 292 16.48 1.43 15.28
CA ASP A 292 17.29 2.46 14.59
C ASP A 292 16.97 2.51 13.08
N VAL A 293 15.90 1.84 12.65
CA VAL A 293 15.51 1.69 11.24
C VAL A 293 15.01 3.01 10.63
N ASN A 294 15.66 3.43 9.54
CA ASN A 294 15.31 4.59 8.73
C ASN A 294 15.87 4.43 7.32
N ALA A 295 15.58 5.38 6.41
CA ALA A 295 16.02 5.37 5.02
C ALA A 295 17.52 5.08 4.83
N PHE A 296 18.38 5.50 5.75
CA PHE A 296 19.84 5.37 5.64
C PHE A 296 20.40 4.15 6.37
N SER A 297 19.54 3.31 6.95
CA SER A 297 19.98 2.08 7.62
C SER A 297 20.61 1.11 6.62
N ASN A 298 21.75 0.56 7.02
CA ASN A 298 22.47 -0.51 6.35
C ASN A 298 22.70 -1.70 7.31
N ASN A 299 23.30 -2.78 6.80
CA ASN A 299 23.53 -4.01 7.58
C ASN A 299 24.28 -3.76 8.91
N ASP A 300 25.24 -2.83 8.93
CA ASP A 300 26.01 -2.52 10.14
C ASP A 300 25.14 -1.79 11.17
N THR A 301 24.37 -0.79 10.74
CA THR A 301 23.43 -0.09 11.63
C THR A 301 22.33 -1.02 12.15
N PHE A 302 21.78 -1.90 11.31
CA PHE A 302 20.82 -2.92 11.73
C PHE A 302 21.41 -3.85 12.80
N ALA A 303 22.65 -4.31 12.61
CA ALA A 303 23.33 -5.18 13.56
C ALA A 303 23.72 -4.46 14.86
N ALA A 304 23.98 -3.16 14.82
CA ALA A 304 24.32 -2.36 15.99
C ALA A 304 23.10 -1.97 16.84
N ALA A 305 21.92 -1.88 16.21
CA ALA A 305 20.72 -1.29 16.81
C ALA A 305 20.24 -1.92 18.13
N GLY A 306 19.47 -1.13 18.89
CA GLY A 306 18.62 -1.63 19.96
C GLY A 306 17.44 -2.47 19.43
N THR A 307 16.75 -3.19 20.33
CA THR A 307 15.56 -3.96 19.99
C THR A 307 14.44 -3.87 21.04
N SER A 308 13.19 -3.76 20.59
CA SER A 308 12.00 -3.90 21.42
C SER A 308 11.66 -5.35 21.77
N CYS A 309 12.29 -6.33 21.12
CA CYS A 309 12.07 -7.75 21.39
C CYS A 309 12.53 -8.18 22.78
N ASP A 310 11.79 -9.12 23.37
CA ASP A 310 12.13 -9.81 24.62
C ASP A 310 13.45 -10.58 24.48
N LYS A 311 13.66 -11.21 23.32
CA LYS A 311 14.91 -11.86 22.94
C LYS A 311 15.90 -10.83 22.39
N LYS A 312 16.87 -10.42 23.20
CA LYS A 312 17.83 -9.36 22.82
C LYS A 312 18.78 -9.72 21.67
N GLY A 313 18.91 -11.00 21.35
CA GLY A 313 19.58 -11.47 20.12
C GLY A 313 18.77 -11.23 18.85
N ASP A 314 17.49 -10.84 18.96
CA ASP A 314 16.65 -10.48 17.83
C ASP A 314 16.66 -8.98 17.57
N LYS A 315 17.45 -8.55 16.58
CA LYS A 315 17.45 -7.16 16.10
C LYS A 315 16.66 -6.98 14.81
N SER A 316 15.84 -7.97 14.45
CA SER A 316 15.10 -7.97 13.20
C SER A 316 14.12 -6.80 13.13
N SER A 317 13.84 -6.32 11.93
CA SER A 317 12.80 -5.33 11.68
C SER A 317 11.55 -6.05 11.21
N TYR A 318 10.43 -5.87 11.93
CA TYR A 318 9.11 -6.34 11.54
C TYR A 318 8.21 -5.12 11.39
N TYR A 319 7.64 -4.89 10.20
CA TYR A 319 6.93 -3.66 9.95
C TYR A 319 5.85 -3.73 8.88
N TRP A 320 4.75 -3.04 9.14
CA TRP A 320 3.53 -3.08 8.36
C TRP A 320 2.95 -1.66 8.24
N PRO A 321 2.15 -1.33 7.21
CA PRO A 321 1.51 -0.03 7.13
C PRO A 321 0.57 0.14 8.32
N VAL A 322 0.60 1.32 8.93
CA VAL A 322 -0.27 1.64 10.07
C VAL A 322 -1.72 1.53 9.65
N MET A 323 -2.61 1.23 10.62
CA MET A 323 -4.04 1.28 10.39
C MET A 323 -4.60 2.55 11.03
N ARG A 324 -5.42 3.30 10.29
CA ARG A 324 -6.05 4.53 10.78
C ARG A 324 -7.55 4.38 10.88
N VAL A 325 -8.14 5.03 11.88
CA VAL A 325 -9.55 5.43 11.79
C VAL A 325 -9.65 6.68 10.93
N GLN A 326 -10.55 6.66 9.96
CA GLN A 326 -10.80 7.75 9.01
C GLN A 326 -11.86 8.70 9.60
N ASP A 327 -11.55 9.28 10.76
CA ASP A 327 -12.43 10.19 11.51
C ASP A 327 -12.10 11.67 11.30
N GLY A 328 -11.10 11.97 10.46
CA GLY A 328 -10.64 13.32 10.18
C GLY A 328 -9.75 13.92 11.27
N THR A 329 -9.35 13.13 12.28
CA THR A 329 -8.37 13.57 13.29
C THR A 329 -7.06 13.97 12.61
N GLN A 330 -6.54 15.14 12.97
CA GLN A 330 -5.21 15.56 12.57
C GLN A 330 -4.18 14.96 13.54
N GLU A 331 -3.51 13.92 13.08
CA GLU A 331 -2.44 13.25 13.84
C GLU A 331 -1.09 13.98 13.63
N PHE A 332 -0.04 13.55 14.32
CA PHE A 332 1.29 14.22 14.30
C PHE A 332 1.87 14.42 12.88
N ASP A 333 1.45 13.62 11.92
CA ASP A 333 1.93 13.58 10.54
C ASP A 333 0.98 14.24 9.52
N GLN A 334 -0.08 14.92 9.97
CA GLN A 334 -1.06 15.57 9.09
C GLN A 334 -0.45 16.51 8.03
N ASN A 335 0.68 17.16 8.34
CA ASN A 335 1.35 18.10 7.45
C ASN A 335 2.68 17.55 6.89
N ASN A 336 2.94 16.25 7.06
CA ASN A 336 4.17 15.61 6.65
C ASN A 336 3.95 14.68 5.45
N ASP A 337 5.04 14.39 4.74
CA ASP A 337 5.05 13.37 3.70
C ASP A 337 4.83 12.00 4.37
N GLY A 338 4.17 11.07 3.68
CA GLY A 338 3.69 9.79 4.18
C GLY A 338 2.49 9.87 5.13
N GLY A 339 2.14 11.07 5.57
CA GLY A 339 0.93 11.38 6.32
C GLY A 339 -0.07 12.19 5.48
N GLY A 340 -0.60 13.26 6.05
CA GLY A 340 -1.75 13.96 5.49
C GLY A 340 -1.50 14.69 4.16
N LYS A 341 -0.24 15.03 3.81
CA LYS A 341 0.09 15.56 2.47
C LYS A 341 -0.19 14.55 1.35
N GLU A 342 -0.14 13.27 1.67
CA GLU A 342 -0.37 12.15 0.76
C GLU A 342 -1.73 11.48 1.05
N GLY A 343 -2.59 12.14 1.81
CA GLY A 343 -3.97 11.67 2.05
C GLY A 343 -4.11 10.57 3.10
N ASN A 344 -3.01 10.15 3.75
CA ASN A 344 -3.04 9.34 4.95
C ASN A 344 -3.45 10.23 6.14
N VAL A 345 -4.75 10.26 6.44
CA VAL A 345 -5.35 11.13 7.46
C VAL A 345 -6.11 10.32 8.50
N GLY A 346 -6.42 10.95 9.63
CA GLY A 346 -7.07 10.29 10.75
C GLY A 346 -6.06 9.74 11.75
N LYS A 347 -6.61 9.14 12.80
CA LYS A 347 -5.82 8.69 13.95
C LYS A 347 -5.21 7.30 13.70
N ILE A 348 -3.90 7.19 13.91
CA ILE A 348 -3.18 5.91 13.90
C ILE A 348 -3.62 5.04 15.08
N LEU A 349 -3.90 3.78 14.78
CA LEU A 349 -4.25 2.76 15.77
C LEU A 349 -3.02 1.92 16.13
N THR A 350 -2.66 1.92 17.40
CA THR A 350 -1.73 0.94 17.96
C THR A 350 -2.44 -0.41 18.07
N ALA A 351 -1.79 -1.50 17.63
CA ALA A 351 -2.33 -2.84 17.80
C ALA A 351 -2.52 -3.17 19.29
N LYS A 352 -3.62 -3.85 19.63
CA LYS A 352 -3.84 -4.43 20.98
C LYS A 352 -2.93 -5.63 21.21
N GLN A 353 -2.63 -6.38 20.15
CA GLN A 353 -1.83 -7.59 20.19
C GLN A 353 -1.04 -7.70 18.88
N ALA A 354 0.22 -8.11 18.98
CA ALA A 354 1.04 -8.55 17.87
C ALA A 354 1.66 -9.90 18.26
N GLU A 355 1.36 -10.95 17.49
CA GLU A 355 1.99 -12.27 17.63
C GLU A 355 2.97 -12.47 16.49
N ILE A 356 4.25 -12.64 16.80
CA ILE A 356 5.32 -12.92 15.83
C ILE A 356 5.78 -14.36 16.03
N LYS A 357 5.72 -15.16 14.96
CA LYS A 357 5.93 -16.60 15.07
C LYS A 357 6.59 -17.18 13.83
N TYR A 358 7.57 -18.04 14.08
CA TYR A 358 8.23 -18.88 13.09
C TYR A 358 7.63 -20.29 13.13
N VAL A 359 7.18 -20.79 11.98
CA VAL A 359 6.54 -22.10 11.83
C VAL A 359 7.40 -23.00 10.95
N GLY A 360 7.55 -24.28 11.31
CA GLY A 360 8.30 -25.23 10.48
C GLY A 360 7.57 -25.65 9.18
N SER A 361 8.31 -26.31 8.30
CA SER A 361 7.79 -26.90 7.05
C SER A 361 7.06 -28.24 7.31
N PRO A 362 5.86 -28.46 6.71
CA PRO A 362 5.13 -29.71 6.87
C PRO A 362 5.74 -30.90 6.12
N THR A 363 6.69 -30.66 5.21
CA THR A 363 7.26 -31.68 4.30
C THR A 363 8.74 -31.96 4.55
N SER A 364 9.46 -31.04 5.19
CA SER A 364 10.93 -31.09 5.33
C SER A 364 11.44 -30.40 6.60
N LYS A 365 12.73 -30.59 6.91
CA LYS A 365 13.45 -29.74 7.87
C LYS A 365 13.71 -28.38 7.24
N VAL A 366 13.69 -27.35 8.07
CA VAL A 366 14.04 -25.99 7.66
C VAL A 366 15.50 -25.70 7.97
N VAL A 367 16.14 -24.89 7.13
CA VAL A 367 17.46 -24.28 7.40
C VAL A 367 17.26 -22.89 8.02
N GLY A 368 18.27 -22.36 8.71
CA GLY A 368 18.19 -21.01 9.27
C GLY A 368 18.06 -19.95 8.17
N MET A 369 17.25 -18.92 8.42
CA MET A 369 17.27 -17.72 7.58
C MET A 369 18.66 -17.08 7.70
N PRO A 370 19.32 -16.69 6.60
CA PRO A 370 20.54 -15.91 6.69
C PRO A 370 20.24 -14.55 7.36
N LYS A 371 21.24 -14.03 8.06
CA LYS A 371 21.17 -12.66 8.58
C LYS A 371 21.08 -11.69 7.40
N PHE A 372 20.24 -10.67 7.57
CA PHE A 372 19.84 -9.67 6.58
C PHE A 372 18.96 -10.18 5.44
N LEU A 373 18.34 -11.37 5.57
CA LEU A 373 17.28 -11.78 4.66
C LEU A 373 16.14 -10.74 4.68
N ARG A 374 15.75 -10.22 3.52
CA ARG A 374 14.71 -9.21 3.33
C ARG A 374 13.50 -9.84 2.66
N ILE A 375 12.33 -9.80 3.27
CA ILE A 375 11.13 -10.39 2.68
C ILE A 375 10.00 -9.39 2.71
N ILE A 376 9.32 -9.25 1.57
CA ILE A 376 8.07 -8.51 1.44
C ILE A 376 6.95 -9.51 1.18
N THR A 377 5.91 -9.49 2.01
CA THR A 377 4.66 -10.21 1.77
C THR A 377 3.55 -9.23 1.48
N GLY A 378 2.73 -9.52 0.46
CA GLY A 378 1.76 -8.57 -0.07
C GLY A 378 2.36 -7.57 -1.06
N ASP A 379 1.56 -6.57 -1.41
CA ASP A 379 1.92 -5.55 -2.40
C ASP A 379 1.18 -4.23 -2.10
N ALA A 380 1.95 -3.20 -1.73
CA ALA A 380 1.43 -1.85 -1.47
C ALA A 380 0.73 -1.22 -2.67
N LYS A 381 0.90 -1.78 -3.88
CA LYS A 381 0.38 -1.26 -5.15
C LYS A 381 -0.57 -2.24 -5.85
N ALA A 382 -1.09 -3.23 -5.13
CA ALA A 382 -1.91 -4.31 -5.69
C ALA A 382 -3.16 -3.81 -6.44
N PHE A 383 -3.75 -2.70 -6.02
CA PHE A 383 -4.95 -2.16 -6.66
C PHE A 383 -4.69 -1.72 -8.10
N THR A 384 -3.52 -1.16 -8.41
CA THR A 384 -3.18 -0.76 -9.78
C THR A 384 -2.29 -1.78 -10.51
N ASN A 385 -1.43 -2.50 -9.79
CA ASN A 385 -0.55 -3.51 -10.38
C ASN A 385 -1.26 -4.83 -10.71
N GLY A 386 -2.43 -5.05 -10.12
CA GLY A 386 -3.12 -6.33 -10.12
C GLY A 386 -2.71 -7.21 -8.94
N THR A 387 -3.39 -8.35 -8.81
CA THR A 387 -3.40 -9.11 -7.55
C THR A 387 -2.33 -10.20 -7.46
N ALA A 388 -1.37 -10.25 -8.39
CA ALA A 388 -0.39 -11.34 -8.48
C ALA A 388 0.50 -11.43 -7.22
N ASN A 389 0.84 -10.28 -6.63
CA ASN A 389 1.62 -10.18 -5.40
C ASN A 389 0.77 -9.80 -4.18
N ALA A 390 -0.55 -9.63 -4.33
CA ALA A 390 -1.44 -9.30 -3.23
C ALA A 390 -1.49 -10.46 -2.23
N ASN A 391 -1.40 -10.15 -0.94
CA ASN A 391 -1.43 -11.16 0.13
C ASN A 391 -2.11 -10.63 1.40
N ALA A 392 -3.07 -9.71 1.21
CA ALA A 392 -3.87 -9.17 2.29
C ALA A 392 -4.75 -10.25 2.91
N HIS A 393 -4.84 -10.27 4.25
CA HIS A 393 -5.64 -11.23 4.98
C HIS A 393 -6.26 -10.56 6.21
N PHE A 394 -7.54 -10.23 6.12
CA PHE A 394 -8.32 -9.66 7.20
C PHE A 394 -9.36 -10.64 7.74
N SER A 395 -9.63 -10.57 9.04
CA SER A 395 -10.71 -11.31 9.69
C SER A 395 -11.18 -10.57 10.95
N CYS A 396 -12.01 -11.22 11.74
CA CYS A 396 -12.37 -10.80 13.08
C CYS A 396 -11.94 -11.88 14.06
N THR A 397 -11.61 -11.48 15.28
CA THR A 397 -11.40 -12.42 16.38
C THR A 397 -12.60 -13.36 16.50
N GLY A 398 -12.33 -14.68 16.52
CA GLY A 398 -13.35 -15.74 16.51
C GLY A 398 -13.85 -16.17 15.12
N PHE A 399 -13.45 -15.49 14.05
CA PHE A 399 -13.80 -15.80 12.66
C PHE A 399 -12.62 -16.29 11.81
N GLU A 400 -11.37 -16.14 12.27
CA GLU A 400 -10.14 -16.54 11.55
C GLU A 400 -10.17 -17.99 11.08
N ASP A 401 -10.79 -18.89 11.85
CA ASP A 401 -11.01 -20.29 11.50
C ASP A 401 -12.23 -20.52 10.57
N LYS A 402 -12.78 -19.50 9.91
CA LYS A 402 -14.02 -19.65 9.11
C LYS A 402 -14.00 -18.76 7.90
N VAL A 403 -13.67 -17.49 8.12
CA VAL A 403 -13.72 -16.43 7.12
C VAL A 403 -12.41 -15.67 7.14
N GLN A 404 -11.76 -15.62 5.99
CA GLN A 404 -10.58 -14.82 5.73
C GLN A 404 -10.85 -13.97 4.49
N LEU A 405 -10.76 -12.66 4.61
CA LEU A 405 -11.01 -11.70 3.55
C LEU A 405 -9.67 -11.28 2.94
N THR A 406 -9.59 -11.27 1.62
CA THR A 406 -8.35 -10.93 0.89
C THR A 406 -8.42 -9.60 0.15
N ASP A 407 -9.60 -8.99 0.08
CA ASP A 407 -9.89 -7.80 -0.70
C ASP A 407 -10.94 -6.89 -0.04
N LYS A 408 -11.31 -7.17 1.22
CA LYS A 408 -12.30 -6.41 2.01
C LYS A 408 -11.84 -6.19 3.45
N TYR A 409 -12.17 -5.04 3.99
CA TYR A 409 -12.14 -4.77 5.43
C TYR A 409 -13.37 -5.40 6.11
N PRO A 410 -13.20 -6.13 7.21
CA PRO A 410 -14.32 -6.70 7.94
C PRO A 410 -15.07 -5.65 8.78
N ILE A 411 -16.39 -5.73 8.76
CA ILE A 411 -17.25 -5.20 9.82
C ILE A 411 -17.42 -6.32 10.84
N CYS A 412 -16.74 -6.20 11.97
CA CYS A 412 -16.75 -7.22 13.03
C CYS A 412 -18.01 -7.12 13.90
N PRO A 413 -18.57 -8.26 14.37
CA PRO A 413 -19.66 -8.23 15.32
C PRO A 413 -19.22 -7.62 16.65
N LYS A 414 -20.19 -7.11 17.42
CA LYS A 414 -19.92 -6.51 18.73
C LYS A 414 -19.15 -7.47 19.63
N GLY A 415 -18.04 -7.00 20.20
CA GLY A 415 -17.17 -7.81 21.06
C GLY A 415 -16.04 -8.54 20.32
N SER A 416 -16.00 -8.48 18.99
CA SER A 416 -14.87 -8.93 18.18
C SER A 416 -14.03 -7.74 17.72
N ASP A 417 -12.71 -7.90 17.81
CA ASP A 417 -11.71 -6.99 17.23
C ASP A 417 -11.34 -7.42 15.79
N VAL A 418 -10.84 -6.46 15.00
CA VAL A 418 -10.30 -6.71 13.64
C VAL A 418 -8.97 -7.43 13.75
N VAL A 419 -8.73 -8.38 12.85
CA VAL A 419 -7.48 -9.13 12.75
C VAL A 419 -6.87 -8.92 11.37
N ARG A 420 -5.58 -8.56 11.35
CA ARG A 420 -4.70 -8.62 10.17
C ARG A 420 -3.73 -9.76 10.36
N SER A 421 -3.58 -10.61 9.36
CA SER A 421 -2.70 -11.77 9.41
C SER A 421 -1.72 -11.73 8.24
N PHE A 422 -0.47 -12.09 8.50
CA PHE A 422 0.56 -12.16 7.48
C PHE A 422 1.24 -13.52 7.54
N ALA A 423 1.45 -14.09 6.35
CA ALA A 423 2.32 -15.23 6.15
C ALA A 423 3.39 -14.81 5.14
N PHE A 424 4.65 -14.96 5.53
CA PHE A 424 5.78 -14.71 4.66
C PHE A 424 6.11 -15.98 3.85
N GLN A 425 6.87 -15.77 2.79
CA GLN A 425 7.47 -16.81 1.97
C GLN A 425 8.34 -17.71 2.86
N SER A 426 8.30 -19.02 2.62
CA SER A 426 8.98 -20.04 3.44
C SER A 426 10.02 -20.85 2.67
N CYS A 427 10.24 -20.50 1.41
CA CYS A 427 11.24 -21.10 0.54
C CYS A 427 12.26 -20.02 0.18
N TRP A 428 13.54 -20.30 0.39
CA TRP A 428 14.66 -19.40 0.09
C TRP A 428 15.57 -20.02 -0.96
N ASP A 429 16.08 -19.24 -1.91
CA ASP A 429 16.93 -19.73 -3.01
C ASP A 429 18.28 -20.35 -2.54
N GLY A 430 18.61 -20.21 -1.26
CA GLY A 430 19.79 -20.81 -0.66
C GLY A 430 21.06 -19.98 -0.80
N GLN A 431 20.98 -18.79 -1.41
CA GLN A 431 22.12 -17.93 -1.71
C GLN A 431 21.90 -16.47 -1.32
N ASN A 432 20.79 -15.85 -1.72
CA ASN A 432 20.65 -14.39 -1.70
C ASN A 432 19.84 -13.90 -0.50
N THR A 433 20.35 -12.91 0.23
CA THR A 433 19.60 -12.25 1.30
C THR A 433 18.60 -11.22 0.78
N ASP A 434 18.72 -10.86 -0.49
CA ASP A 434 17.81 -10.00 -1.23
C ASP A 434 18.02 -10.21 -2.72
N SER A 435 17.03 -9.90 -3.55
CA SER A 435 17.13 -9.92 -5.01
C SER A 435 16.96 -8.51 -5.57
N ALA A 436 17.32 -8.29 -6.83
CA ALA A 436 17.21 -6.97 -7.44
C ALA A 436 15.78 -6.41 -7.40
N ASN A 437 14.78 -7.28 -7.59
CA ASN A 437 13.35 -6.97 -7.49
C ASN A 437 12.76 -7.21 -6.09
N HIS A 438 13.60 -7.54 -5.10
CA HIS A 438 13.21 -7.82 -3.71
C HIS A 438 12.24 -8.99 -3.48
N ARG A 439 12.00 -9.82 -4.50
CA ARG A 439 10.98 -10.88 -4.48
C ARG A 439 11.49 -12.24 -4.94
N SER A 440 12.34 -12.33 -5.95
CA SER A 440 12.71 -13.61 -6.58
C SER A 440 13.57 -14.54 -5.73
N HIS A 441 14.26 -14.04 -4.70
CA HIS A 441 15.10 -14.86 -3.82
C HIS A 441 14.32 -15.69 -2.78
N VAL A 442 13.01 -15.43 -2.64
CA VAL A 442 12.11 -16.16 -1.75
C VAL A 442 10.78 -16.49 -2.42
N ALA A 443 10.15 -17.59 -2.03
CA ALA A 443 8.89 -18.05 -2.60
C ALA A 443 7.95 -18.67 -1.54
N PHE A 444 6.65 -18.62 -1.81
CA PHE A 444 5.70 -19.44 -1.06
C PHE A 444 5.90 -20.91 -1.40
N ALA A 445 5.72 -21.79 -0.41
CA ALA A 445 5.61 -23.21 -0.68
C ALA A 445 4.33 -23.52 -1.48
N ASP A 446 4.32 -24.62 -2.21
CA ASP A 446 3.13 -25.10 -2.91
C ASP A 446 2.01 -25.49 -1.92
N ALA A 447 0.83 -25.85 -2.44
CA ALA A 447 -0.32 -26.25 -1.61
C ALA A 447 -0.06 -27.49 -0.71
N ASN A 448 0.97 -28.29 -1.02
CA ASN A 448 1.40 -29.44 -0.20
C ASN A 448 2.52 -29.05 0.79
N GLY A 449 3.02 -27.82 0.73
CA GLY A 449 4.11 -27.31 1.55
C GLY A 449 5.50 -27.65 1.03
N ASN A 450 5.66 -27.94 -0.26
CA ASN A 450 6.98 -28.16 -0.87
C ASN A 450 7.56 -26.85 -1.40
N CYS A 451 8.89 -26.72 -1.32
CA CYS A 451 9.63 -25.71 -2.05
C CYS A 451 9.98 -26.21 -3.45
N ALA A 452 9.91 -25.33 -4.44
CA ALA A 452 10.35 -25.62 -5.80
C ALA A 452 11.84 -25.97 -5.84
N GLY A 453 12.27 -26.67 -6.91
CA GLY A 453 13.67 -27.04 -7.11
C GLY A 453 14.60 -25.83 -7.03
N GLY A 454 15.72 -25.97 -6.31
CA GLY A 454 16.66 -24.88 -6.04
C GLY A 454 16.39 -24.13 -4.74
N PHE A 455 15.16 -24.17 -4.22
CA PHE A 455 14.82 -23.52 -2.96
C PHE A 455 14.95 -24.46 -1.76
N LYS A 456 15.37 -23.90 -0.62
CA LYS A 456 15.45 -24.54 0.69
C LYS A 456 14.32 -24.03 1.58
N ALA A 457 13.71 -24.91 2.37
CA ALA A 457 12.71 -24.49 3.34
C ALA A 457 13.40 -23.70 4.47
N ILE A 458 12.85 -22.55 4.84
CA ILE A 458 13.21 -21.74 6.01
C ILE A 458 12.02 -21.70 6.98
N PRO A 459 12.20 -21.41 8.29
CA PRO A 459 11.06 -21.21 9.17
C PRO A 459 10.13 -20.15 8.59
N GLN A 460 8.84 -20.42 8.45
CA GLN A 460 7.90 -19.43 7.92
C GLN A 460 7.61 -18.39 9.00
N LEU A 461 7.94 -17.13 8.74
CA LEU A 461 7.46 -16.03 9.57
C LEU A 461 5.96 -15.84 9.33
N THR A 462 5.22 -15.74 10.43
CA THR A 462 3.80 -15.43 10.47
C THR A 462 3.56 -14.36 11.52
N MET A 463 2.67 -13.42 11.20
CA MET A 463 2.32 -12.32 12.08
C MET A 463 0.81 -12.18 12.20
N ARG A 464 0.33 -11.91 13.41
CA ARG A 464 -1.09 -11.68 13.70
C ARG A 464 -1.24 -10.41 14.52
N LEU A 465 -1.94 -9.44 13.96
CA LEU A 465 -2.17 -8.13 14.56
C LEU A 465 -3.66 -7.97 14.86
N VAL A 466 -3.97 -7.57 16.10
CA VAL A 466 -5.36 -7.38 16.55
C VAL A 466 -5.59 -5.92 16.87
N TYR A 467 -6.68 -5.36 16.35
CA TYR A 467 -7.01 -3.94 16.51
C TYR A 467 -8.43 -3.72 17.01
N SER A 468 -8.53 -2.83 17.99
CA SER A 468 -9.81 -2.23 18.35
C SER A 468 -10.13 -1.16 17.32
N VAL A 469 -11.24 -1.31 16.62
CA VAL A 469 -11.75 -0.28 15.72
C VAL A 469 -13.17 0.11 16.13
N PRO A 470 -13.56 1.37 15.99
CA PRO A 470 -14.97 1.72 15.96
C PRO A 470 -15.68 0.93 14.85
N THR A 471 -16.83 0.33 15.14
CA THR A 471 -17.54 -0.50 14.17
C THR A 471 -17.98 0.35 12.96
N PRO A 472 -17.56 0.00 11.73
CA PRO A 472 -18.03 0.70 10.54
C PRO A 472 -19.54 0.51 10.36
N VAL A 473 -20.22 1.57 9.93
CA VAL A 473 -21.66 1.53 9.62
C VAL A 473 -21.87 2.02 8.19
N ILE A 474 -22.51 1.18 7.37
CA ILE A 474 -22.85 1.55 6.00
C ILE A 474 -24.28 2.09 5.97
N ALA A 475 -24.45 3.33 5.53
CA ALA A 475 -25.75 3.96 5.32
C ALA A 475 -25.73 4.75 4.01
N ASN A 476 -26.74 4.55 3.17
CA ASN A 476 -26.88 5.24 1.87
C ASN A 476 -25.63 5.12 0.98
N GLY A 477 -24.92 3.99 1.02
CA GLY A 477 -23.68 3.75 0.27
C GLY A 477 -22.44 4.46 0.83
N GLN A 478 -22.56 5.20 1.94
CA GLN A 478 -21.42 5.79 2.64
C GLN A 478 -21.06 4.96 3.87
N VAL A 479 -19.77 4.88 4.16
CA VAL A 479 -19.26 4.28 5.39
C VAL A 479 -19.03 5.37 6.43
N LYS A 480 -19.58 5.18 7.63
CA LYS A 480 -19.22 5.92 8.84
C LYS A 480 -18.26 5.08 9.66
N ASN A 481 -17.38 5.72 10.43
CA ASN A 481 -16.37 5.04 11.24
C ASN A 481 -15.47 4.12 10.40
N ALA A 482 -15.11 4.57 9.19
CA ALA A 482 -14.21 3.80 8.34
C ALA A 482 -12.84 3.68 9.02
N TYR A 483 -12.15 2.59 8.73
CA TYR A 483 -10.73 2.43 9.00
C TYR A 483 -10.06 1.90 7.74
N ALA A 484 -8.77 2.16 7.61
CA ALA A 484 -8.00 1.71 6.46
C ALA A 484 -6.54 1.51 6.84
N VAL A 485 -5.83 0.67 6.11
CA VAL A 485 -4.36 0.71 6.13
C VAL A 485 -3.89 1.93 5.36
N ASP A 486 -2.80 2.52 5.82
CA ASP A 486 -2.05 3.55 5.11
C ASP A 486 -1.50 3.00 3.78
N GLY A 487 -1.34 3.87 2.78
CA GLY A 487 -0.86 3.45 1.47
C GLY A 487 -0.58 4.62 0.53
N PHE A 488 -0.05 4.29 -0.65
CA PHE A 488 0.15 5.27 -1.71
C PHE A 488 -1.21 5.91 -2.11
N PRO A 489 -1.25 7.22 -2.43
CA PRO A 489 -2.50 7.92 -2.68
C PRO A 489 -3.32 7.34 -3.84
N GLU A 490 -2.66 6.94 -4.91
CA GLU A 490 -3.29 6.31 -6.07
C GLU A 490 -3.87 4.91 -5.79
N GLN A 491 -3.56 4.33 -4.63
CA GLN A 491 -4.03 3.00 -4.24
C GLN A 491 -5.33 3.05 -3.43
N LEU A 492 -5.84 4.25 -3.15
CA LEU A 492 -7.18 4.52 -2.59
C LEU A 492 -7.46 3.79 -1.27
N HIS A 493 -6.40 3.49 -0.49
CA HIS A 493 -6.47 2.73 0.76
C HIS A 493 -7.22 1.39 0.63
N LYS A 494 -7.19 0.76 -0.55
CA LYS A 494 -7.84 -0.54 -0.74
C LYS A 494 -7.20 -1.59 0.17
N PRO A 495 -8.01 -2.46 0.81
CA PRO A 495 -7.50 -3.50 1.71
C PRO A 495 -6.56 -4.47 1.01
N ILE A 496 -6.70 -4.66 -0.30
CA ILE A 496 -5.83 -5.54 -1.08
C ILE A 496 -4.36 -5.08 -1.12
N ASN A 497 -4.10 -3.80 -0.82
CA ASN A 497 -2.75 -3.23 -0.76
C ASN A 497 -2.01 -3.55 0.55
N ASP A 498 -2.65 -4.28 1.46
CA ASP A 498 -2.00 -4.63 2.72
C ASP A 498 -0.74 -5.48 2.47
N HIS A 499 0.29 -5.21 3.26
CA HIS A 499 1.61 -5.79 3.13
C HIS A 499 2.33 -5.80 4.48
N ASP A 500 3.38 -6.60 4.59
CA ASP A 500 4.26 -6.66 5.76
C ASP A 500 5.67 -6.95 5.25
N ASP A 501 6.63 -6.34 5.92
CA ASP A 501 8.02 -6.31 5.52
C ASP A 501 8.89 -6.79 6.68
N PHE A 502 9.90 -7.58 6.34
CA PHE A 502 10.75 -8.23 7.32
C PHE A 502 12.22 -8.16 6.91
N ILE A 503 13.07 -7.78 7.86
CA ILE A 503 14.52 -7.90 7.73
C ILE A 503 15.03 -8.74 8.89
N SER A 504 15.51 -9.96 8.59
CA SER A 504 16.10 -10.86 9.58
C SER A 504 17.41 -10.29 10.12
N VAL A 505 17.49 -9.99 11.41
CA VAL A 505 18.75 -9.55 12.06
C VAL A 505 18.98 -10.30 13.38
N MET A 506 18.41 -11.50 13.48
CA MET A 506 18.75 -12.41 14.58
C MET A 506 20.25 -12.72 14.56
N ASP A 507 20.86 -12.78 15.74
CA ASP A 507 22.19 -13.38 15.87
C ASP A 507 22.14 -14.89 15.54
N GLN A 508 23.31 -15.45 15.25
CA GLN A 508 23.42 -16.85 14.84
C GLN A 508 22.95 -17.82 15.92
N ASN A 509 23.15 -17.48 17.21
CA ASN A 509 22.76 -18.35 18.31
C ASN A 509 21.23 -18.43 18.41
N LEU A 510 20.55 -17.30 18.31
CA LEU A 510 19.09 -17.24 18.31
C LEU A 510 18.51 -17.95 17.09
N MET A 511 19.05 -17.72 15.88
CA MET A 511 18.57 -18.42 14.69
C MET A 511 18.77 -19.96 14.81
N ASN A 512 19.88 -20.42 15.39
CA ASN A 512 20.08 -21.85 15.67
C ASN A 512 19.04 -22.39 16.67
N GLN A 513 18.63 -21.60 17.66
CA GLN A 513 17.55 -21.97 18.59
C GLN A 513 16.20 -22.06 17.89
N VAL A 514 15.88 -21.09 17.01
CA VAL A 514 14.66 -21.11 16.18
C VAL A 514 14.62 -22.42 15.39
N VAL A 515 15.66 -22.69 14.60
CA VAL A 515 15.77 -23.88 13.75
C VAL A 515 15.67 -25.16 14.57
N SER A 516 16.42 -25.26 15.68
CA SER A 516 16.37 -26.42 16.57
C SER A 516 14.97 -26.64 17.13
N CYS A 517 14.29 -25.58 17.59
CA CYS A 517 12.95 -25.69 18.14
C CYS A 517 11.95 -26.20 17.09
N VAL A 518 11.90 -25.57 15.91
CA VAL A 518 10.93 -25.92 14.87
C VAL A 518 11.21 -27.33 14.31
N ASN A 519 12.48 -27.65 14.03
CA ASN A 519 12.87 -28.95 13.50
C ASN A 519 12.67 -30.10 14.48
N THR A 520 12.71 -29.84 15.79
CA THR A 520 12.44 -30.88 16.81
C THR A 520 10.95 -31.00 17.16
N GLY A 521 10.06 -30.24 16.50
CA GLY A 521 8.62 -30.33 16.75
C GLY A 521 8.17 -29.65 18.04
N ARG A 522 9.04 -28.85 18.67
CA ARG A 522 8.77 -28.18 19.95
C ARG A 522 8.01 -26.88 19.73
N LYS A 523 7.37 -26.41 20.79
CA LYS A 523 6.85 -25.04 20.86
C LYS A 523 7.74 -24.24 21.78
N CYS A 524 8.41 -23.28 21.17
CA CYS A 524 9.06 -22.15 21.78
C CYS A 524 8.38 -20.91 21.18
#